data_AF-A0A2E4F7V4-F1
#
_entry.id   AF-A0A2E4F7V4-F1
#
_cell.length_a   1.000
_cell.length_b   1.000
_cell.length_c   1.000
_cell.angle_alpha   90.00
_cell.angle_beta   90.00
_cell.angle_gamma   90.00
#
_symmetry.space_group_name_H-M   'P 1'
#
loop_
_entity.id
_entity.type
_entity.pdbx_description
1 polymer ?
#
loop_
_entity_poly.entity_id
_entity_poly.type
_entity_poly.pdbx_seq_one_letter_code
_entity_poly.pdbx_strand_id
1 'polypeptide(L)'
;MTERLSLVAVIERFADGLELYDPFFTRTLAAALHGRREQLSLSSIEELQLTDVVVTFRMDREMQLVITGNLRGGPGEITLRYHERDFPEIEVLLRAAPEDGPYVFATLDHGWRGRAGRLQSTGEVVEIRSLTTIGAEISWHVRGAAGSERVALDDLTLLEE
;
A
#
# COMPACT_ATOMS: atom_id res chain seq x y z
N MET A 1 -14.39 15.86 -16.24
CA MET A 1 -13.42 16.91 -15.87
C MET A 1 -12.30 16.23 -15.11
N THR A 2 -11.04 16.50 -15.46
CA THR A 2 -9.89 16.00 -14.69
C THR A 2 -9.61 16.96 -13.55
N GLU A 3 -9.52 16.45 -12.34
CA GLU A 3 -9.20 17.20 -11.13
C GLU A 3 -7.73 16.95 -10.75
N ARG A 4 -7.05 17.99 -10.26
CA ARG A 4 -5.67 17.88 -9.77
C ARG A 4 -5.66 18.10 -8.26
N LEU A 5 -5.04 17.20 -7.54
CA LEU A 5 -4.95 17.22 -6.07
C LEU A 5 -3.53 16.88 -5.64
N SER A 6 -3.17 17.30 -4.43
CA SER A 6 -2.02 16.71 -3.75
C SER A 6 -2.34 15.30 -3.26
N LEU A 7 -1.31 14.49 -3.04
CA LEU A 7 -1.48 13.17 -2.46
C LEU A 7 -2.11 13.24 -1.06
N VAL A 8 -1.79 14.27 -0.26
CA VAL A 8 -2.46 14.51 1.03
C VAL A 8 -3.97 14.66 0.85
N ALA A 9 -4.42 15.51 -0.07
CA ALA A 9 -5.85 15.72 -0.30
C ALA A 9 -6.55 14.46 -0.83
N VAL A 10 -5.85 13.62 -1.60
CA VAL A 10 -6.34 12.31 -2.04
C VAL A 10 -6.48 11.34 -0.86
N ILE A 11 -5.48 11.28 0.01
CA ILE A 11 -5.50 10.44 1.22
C ILE A 11 -6.65 10.87 2.12
N GLU A 12 -6.77 12.17 2.43
CA GLU A 12 -7.87 12.73 3.22
C GLU A 12 -9.23 12.41 2.62
N ARG A 13 -9.37 12.49 1.29
CA ARG A 13 -10.63 12.19 0.60
C ARG A 13 -11.01 10.70 0.65
N PHE A 14 -10.04 9.80 0.54
CA PHE A 14 -10.31 8.36 0.44
C PHE A 14 -10.22 7.60 1.77
N ALA A 15 -9.58 8.20 2.77
CA ALA A 15 -9.50 7.69 4.13
C ALA A 15 -10.20 8.63 5.13
N ASP A 16 -11.17 9.43 4.68
CA ASP A 16 -11.94 10.34 5.52
C ASP A 16 -12.57 9.59 6.71
N GLY A 17 -12.46 10.18 7.90
CA GLY A 17 -12.93 9.59 9.16
C GLY A 17 -12.07 8.47 9.75
N LEU A 18 -10.93 8.10 9.13
CA LEU A 18 -9.94 7.19 9.71
C LEU A 18 -8.74 7.97 10.24
N GLU A 19 -8.34 7.68 11.48
CA GLU A 19 -7.09 8.24 12.02
C GLU A 19 -5.89 7.64 11.29
N LEU A 20 -4.86 8.44 11.03
CA LEU A 20 -3.61 8.00 10.39
C LEU A 20 -2.94 6.81 11.11
N TYR A 21 -3.21 6.65 12.41
CA TYR A 21 -2.70 5.57 13.25
C TYR A 21 -3.73 4.45 13.48
N ASP A 22 -4.90 4.52 12.84
CA ASP A 22 -5.83 3.41 12.82
C ASP A 22 -5.16 2.23 12.06
N PRO A 23 -5.05 1.04 12.67
CA PRO A 23 -4.50 -0.13 11.99
C PRO A 23 -5.20 -0.53 10.68
N PHE A 24 -6.41 0.01 10.45
CA PHE A 24 -7.19 -0.18 9.24
C PHE A 24 -6.96 0.92 8.18
N PHE A 25 -6.34 2.05 8.53
CA PHE A 25 -6.14 3.22 7.66
C PHE A 25 -5.48 2.84 6.34
N THR A 26 -4.30 2.23 6.41
CA THR A 26 -3.49 1.91 5.24
C THR A 26 -4.20 0.94 4.31
N ARG A 27 -4.89 -0.07 4.87
CA ARG A 27 -5.66 -1.04 4.10
C ARG A 27 -6.84 -0.38 3.39
N THR A 28 -7.59 0.45 4.10
CA THR A 28 -8.72 1.18 3.52
C THR A 28 -8.25 2.11 2.41
N LEU A 29 -7.14 2.83 2.63
CA LEU A 29 -6.53 3.68 1.62
C LEU A 29 -6.12 2.87 0.37
N ALA A 30 -5.36 1.78 0.52
CA ALA A 30 -4.97 0.96 -0.63
C ALA A 30 -6.16 0.36 -1.36
N ALA A 31 -7.17 -0.15 -0.65
CA ALA A 31 -8.37 -0.68 -1.28
C ALA A 31 -9.14 0.41 -2.04
N ALA A 32 -9.29 1.60 -1.44
CA ALA A 32 -9.99 2.73 -2.05
C ALA A 32 -9.28 3.27 -3.29
N LEU A 33 -7.94 3.36 -3.25
CA LEU A 33 -7.10 3.77 -4.38
C LEU A 33 -7.08 2.69 -5.46
N HIS A 34 -6.92 1.43 -5.08
CA HIS A 34 -6.92 0.31 -6.03
C HIS A 34 -8.27 0.18 -6.76
N GLY A 35 -9.39 0.35 -6.05
CA GLY A 35 -10.72 0.34 -6.65
C GLY A 35 -10.97 1.48 -7.66
N ARG A 36 -10.14 2.54 -7.62
CA ARG A 36 -10.20 3.70 -8.53
C ARG A 36 -8.95 3.86 -9.38
N ARG A 37 -8.11 2.82 -9.45
CA ARG A 37 -6.78 2.88 -10.08
C ARG A 37 -6.82 3.34 -11.55
N GLU A 38 -7.90 3.04 -12.26
CA GLU A 38 -8.10 3.45 -13.66
C GLU A 38 -8.41 4.94 -13.81
N GLN A 39 -8.80 5.61 -12.72
CA GLN A 39 -9.10 7.04 -12.67
C GLN A 39 -7.99 7.85 -11.98
N LEU A 40 -6.95 7.17 -11.47
CA LEU A 40 -5.86 7.77 -10.72
C LEU A 40 -4.58 7.73 -11.54
N SER A 41 -3.93 8.88 -11.67
CA SER A 41 -2.63 9.00 -12.32
C SER A 41 -1.73 9.88 -11.45
N LEU A 42 -0.49 9.47 -11.20
CA LEU A 42 0.48 10.31 -10.49
C LEU A 42 1.38 10.97 -11.52
N SER A 43 1.56 12.29 -11.43
CA SER A 43 2.29 13.05 -12.45
C SER A 43 3.73 12.54 -12.62
N SER A 44 4.38 12.10 -11.54
CA SER A 44 5.73 11.51 -11.60
C SER A 44 5.81 10.20 -12.39
N ILE A 45 4.75 9.39 -12.40
CA ILE A 45 4.69 8.16 -13.19
C ILE A 45 4.54 8.49 -14.68
N GLU A 46 3.69 9.47 -15.02
CA GLU A 46 3.46 9.91 -16.39
C GLU A 46 4.69 10.61 -16.99
N GLU A 47 5.32 11.50 -16.24
CA GLU A 47 6.51 12.24 -16.66
C GLU A 47 7.68 11.33 -17.00
N LEU A 48 7.86 10.26 -16.21
CA LEU A 48 8.88 9.24 -16.44
C LEU A 48 8.44 8.14 -17.40
N GLN A 49 7.16 8.15 -17.84
CA GLN A 49 6.56 7.14 -18.69
C GLN A 49 6.78 5.71 -18.14
N LEU A 50 6.53 5.51 -16.84
CA LEU A 50 6.70 4.20 -16.22
C LEU A 50 5.59 3.23 -16.64
N THR A 51 5.94 1.95 -16.69
CA THR A 51 5.06 0.80 -17.01
C THR A 51 5.19 -0.26 -15.91
N ASP A 52 4.22 -1.17 -15.81
CA ASP A 52 4.17 -2.22 -14.77
C ASP A 52 4.34 -1.67 -13.34
N VAL A 53 3.58 -0.61 -13.04
CA VAL A 53 3.82 0.22 -11.87
C VAL A 53 3.15 -0.33 -10.62
N VAL A 54 3.92 -0.46 -9.54
CA VAL A 54 3.45 -0.76 -8.19
C VAL A 54 3.66 0.46 -7.30
N VAL A 55 2.58 0.94 -6.70
CA VAL A 55 2.56 2.06 -5.76
C VAL A 55 2.34 1.51 -4.35
N THR A 56 3.38 1.55 -3.53
CA THR A 56 3.37 0.95 -2.19
C THR A 56 3.39 2.03 -1.11
N PHE A 57 2.37 2.03 -0.25
CA PHE A 57 2.41 2.77 1.02
C PHE A 57 3.06 1.91 2.09
N ARG A 58 4.23 2.32 2.57
CA ARG A 58 4.92 1.67 3.68
C ARG A 58 4.62 2.42 4.96
N MET A 59 4.07 1.71 5.94
CA MET A 59 3.78 2.27 7.25
C MET A 59 4.70 1.63 8.28
N ASP A 60 5.47 2.43 8.99
CA ASP A 60 6.21 2.02 10.18
C ASP A 60 5.97 3.08 11.27
N ARG A 61 6.92 3.98 11.52
CA ARG A 61 6.71 5.17 12.37
C ARG A 61 6.15 6.37 11.62
N GLU A 62 6.45 6.45 10.33
CA GLU A 62 6.00 7.48 9.40
C GLU A 62 5.56 6.77 8.11
N MET A 63 4.68 7.42 7.35
CA MET A 63 4.24 6.89 6.07
C MET A 63 5.26 7.22 4.97
N GLN A 64 5.50 6.26 4.08
CA GLN A 64 6.33 6.45 2.88
C GLN A 64 5.59 5.96 1.66
N LEU A 65 5.68 6.72 0.56
CA LEU A 65 5.25 6.26 -0.75
C LEU A 65 6.46 5.73 -1.51
N VAL A 66 6.38 4.49 -1.97
CA VAL A 66 7.39 3.87 -2.84
C VAL A 66 6.73 3.49 -4.15
N ILE A 67 7.21 4.07 -5.25
CA ILE A 67 6.73 3.77 -6.59
C ILE A 67 7.81 2.97 -7.30
N THR A 68 7.48 1.79 -7.80
CA THR A 68 8.40 0.97 -8.59
C THR A 68 7.78 0.67 -9.94
N GLY A 69 8.55 0.78 -11.02
CA GLY A 69 8.07 0.46 -12.37
C GLY A 69 9.19 0.45 -13.40
N ASN A 70 8.86 0.02 -14.61
CA ASN A 70 9.78 -0.12 -15.74
C ASN A 70 9.75 1.12 -16.63
N LEU A 71 10.93 1.59 -17.09
CA LEU A 71 11.00 2.62 -18.12
C LEU A 71 10.42 2.12 -19.44
N ARG A 72 9.49 2.87 -20.04
CA ARG A 72 8.94 2.53 -21.35
C ARG A 72 10.03 2.49 -22.42
N GLY A 73 10.21 1.34 -23.05
CA GLY A 73 11.12 1.17 -24.19
C GLY A 73 12.60 1.02 -23.83
N GLY A 74 12.95 0.84 -22.56
CA GLY A 74 14.32 0.62 -22.12
C GLY A 74 14.45 -0.51 -21.09
N PRO A 75 15.64 -1.11 -20.95
CA PRO A 75 15.91 -2.03 -19.86
C PRO A 75 16.18 -1.22 -18.58
N GLY A 76 15.24 -1.24 -17.62
CA GLY A 76 15.48 -0.62 -16.33
C GLY A 76 14.24 -0.48 -15.46
N GLU A 77 14.38 -0.87 -14.20
CA GLU A 77 13.42 -0.58 -13.13
C GLU A 77 13.83 0.72 -12.42
N ILE A 78 12.87 1.59 -12.17
CA ILE A 78 13.04 2.80 -11.36
C ILE A 78 12.25 2.63 -10.07
N THR A 79 12.87 3.07 -8.96
CA THR A 79 12.19 3.24 -7.68
C THR A 79 12.21 4.70 -7.26
N LEU A 80 11.05 5.31 -7.10
CA LEU A 80 10.88 6.61 -6.46
C LEU A 80 10.48 6.41 -5.01
N ARG A 81 11.00 7.25 -4.11
CA ARG A 81 10.69 7.21 -2.68
C ARG A 81 10.36 8.61 -2.20
N TYR A 82 9.20 8.73 -1.56
CA TYR A 82 8.73 9.96 -0.94
C TYR A 82 8.43 9.70 0.52
N HIS A 83 8.85 10.65 1.36
CA HIS A 83 8.47 10.70 2.75
C HIS A 83 7.13 11.42 2.90
N GLU A 84 6.43 11.18 4.01
CA GLU A 84 5.13 11.80 4.30
C GLU A 84 5.14 13.33 4.13
N ARG A 85 6.22 14.00 4.54
CA ARG A 85 6.39 15.46 4.38
C ARG A 85 6.38 15.94 2.94
N ASP A 86 6.67 15.07 1.98
CA ASP A 86 6.73 15.39 0.55
C ASP A 86 5.33 15.25 -0.09
N PHE A 87 4.36 14.63 0.59
CA PHE A 87 3.03 14.32 0.05
C PHE A 87 2.22 15.55 -0.40
N PRO A 88 2.33 16.73 0.23
CA PRO A 88 1.69 17.94 -0.28
C PRO A 88 2.14 18.35 -1.68
N GLU A 89 3.35 17.95 -2.09
CA GLU A 89 3.96 18.31 -3.38
C GLU A 89 3.73 17.26 -4.47
N ILE A 90 3.27 16.06 -4.10
CA ILE A 90 2.99 14.99 -5.06
C ILE A 90 1.64 15.22 -5.72
N GLU A 91 1.65 15.55 -7.01
CA GLU A 91 0.42 15.76 -7.79
C GLU A 91 -0.22 14.42 -8.21
N VAL A 92 -1.52 14.31 -7.94
CA VAL A 92 -2.39 13.22 -8.36
C VAL A 92 -3.49 13.78 -9.25
N LEU A 93 -3.65 13.17 -10.42
CA LEU A 93 -4.68 13.45 -11.40
C LEU A 93 -5.84 12.48 -11.19
N LEU A 94 -7.01 13.02 -10.86
CA LEU A 94 -8.27 12.29 -10.81
C LEU A 94 -9.03 12.50 -12.12
N ARG A 95 -9.10 11.45 -12.94
CA ARG A 95 -9.75 11.47 -14.26
C ARG A 95 -11.23 11.10 -14.12
N ALA A 96 -12.06 11.70 -14.97
CA ALA A 96 -13.50 11.40 -14.98
C ALA A 96 -13.85 10.07 -15.64
N ALA A 97 -13.05 9.62 -16.61
CA ALA A 97 -13.20 8.36 -17.30
C ALA A 97 -12.02 7.44 -16.96
N PRO A 98 -12.24 6.12 -16.87
CA PRO A 98 -11.15 5.15 -16.67
C PRO A 98 -10.21 5.14 -17.88
N GLU A 99 -8.91 4.93 -17.62
CA GLU A 99 -7.87 4.70 -18.61
C GLU A 99 -7.18 3.35 -18.39
N ASP A 100 -6.66 2.78 -19.48
CA ASP A 100 -5.86 1.55 -19.45
C ASP A 100 -4.48 1.85 -18.85
N GLY A 101 -4.31 1.54 -17.57
CA GLY A 101 -3.03 1.67 -16.88
C GLY A 101 -3.15 1.49 -15.38
N PRO A 102 -3.54 0.31 -14.88
CA PRO A 102 -3.88 0.17 -13.48
C PRO A 102 -2.61 0.03 -12.66
N TYR A 103 -2.19 1.13 -12.03
CA TYR A 103 -1.22 1.02 -10.94
C TYR A 103 -1.69 -0.06 -9.96
N VAL A 104 -0.78 -0.92 -9.54
CA VAL A 104 -1.06 -1.81 -8.43
C VAL A 104 -0.77 -1.03 -7.15
N PHE A 105 -1.82 -0.53 -6.52
CA PHE A 105 -1.72 -0.02 -5.16
C PHE A 105 -1.55 -1.15 -4.15
N ALA A 106 -0.55 -1.01 -3.29
CA ALA A 106 -0.23 -1.94 -2.23
C ALA A 106 0.08 -1.20 -0.92
N THR A 107 -0.05 -1.88 0.21
CA THR A 107 0.47 -1.42 1.50
C THR A 107 1.36 -2.47 2.14
N LEU A 108 2.32 -1.97 2.92
CA LEU A 108 3.14 -2.75 3.83
C LEU A 108 3.09 -2.08 5.20
N ASP A 109 2.24 -2.61 6.08
CA ASP A 109 2.00 -2.08 7.41
C ASP A 109 2.82 -2.83 8.47
N HIS A 110 3.80 -2.14 9.03
CA HIS A 110 4.66 -2.64 10.10
C HIS A 110 4.19 -2.26 11.50
N GLY A 111 3.05 -1.59 11.66
CA GLY A 111 2.49 -1.23 12.98
C GLY A 111 2.18 -2.45 13.86
N TRP A 112 2.02 -3.63 13.23
CA TRP A 112 1.81 -4.91 13.90
C TRP A 112 3.11 -5.65 14.26
N ARG A 113 4.27 -5.12 13.86
CA ARG A 113 5.55 -5.81 14.01
C ARG A 113 5.81 -6.10 15.49
N GLY A 114 6.18 -7.35 15.79
CA GLY A 114 6.54 -7.81 17.13
C GLY A 114 5.34 -8.33 17.95
N ARG A 115 4.10 -8.12 17.49
CA ARG A 115 2.92 -8.73 18.13
C ARG A 115 2.87 -10.22 17.87
N ALA A 116 2.28 -10.96 18.80
CA ALA A 116 2.09 -12.40 18.67
C ALA A 116 0.75 -12.73 17.99
N GLY A 117 0.77 -13.75 17.14
CA GLY A 117 -0.43 -14.36 16.58
C GLY A 117 -0.35 -15.87 16.66
N ARG A 118 -1.48 -16.55 16.52
CA ARG A 118 -1.57 -18.00 16.46
C ARG A 118 -2.09 -18.43 15.10
N LEU A 119 -1.34 -19.28 14.41
CA LEU A 119 -1.77 -19.88 13.15
C LEU A 119 -2.91 -20.86 13.40
N GLN A 120 -4.01 -20.74 12.63
CA GLN A 120 -5.17 -21.62 12.78
C GLN A 120 -4.91 -23.04 12.29
N SER A 121 -4.07 -23.19 11.26
CA SER A 121 -3.76 -24.48 10.65
C SER A 121 -2.91 -25.38 11.55
N THR A 122 -1.96 -24.81 12.29
CA THR A 122 -0.98 -25.56 13.09
C THR A 122 -1.10 -25.32 14.60
N GLY A 123 -1.76 -24.25 15.03
CA GLY A 123 -1.78 -23.80 16.42
C GLY A 123 -0.47 -23.15 16.88
N GLU A 124 0.51 -23.00 15.99
CA GLU A 124 1.82 -22.38 16.27
C GLU A 124 1.65 -20.90 16.62
N VAL A 125 2.43 -20.45 17.62
CA VAL A 125 2.55 -19.03 17.95
C VAL A 125 3.67 -18.42 17.11
N VAL A 126 3.35 -17.37 16.37
CA VAL A 126 4.25 -16.68 15.46
C VAL A 126 4.33 -15.20 15.79
N GLU A 127 5.45 -14.56 15.43
CA GLU A 127 5.61 -13.11 15.51
C GLU A 127 5.16 -12.47 14.20
N ILE A 128 4.35 -11.43 14.27
CA ILE A 128 3.93 -10.64 13.11
C ILE A 128 5.08 -9.71 12.69
N ARG A 129 5.36 -9.66 11.38
CA ARG A 129 6.38 -8.78 10.77
C ARG A 129 5.78 -7.61 10.02
N SER A 130 4.66 -7.87 9.34
CA SER A 130 3.86 -6.86 8.67
C SER A 130 2.50 -7.42 8.24
N LEU A 131 1.55 -6.53 8.01
CA LEU A 131 0.33 -6.78 7.25
C LEU A 131 0.53 -6.22 5.84
N THR A 132 0.21 -7.01 4.82
CA THR A 132 0.36 -6.62 3.41
C THR A 132 -1.00 -6.61 2.74
N THR A 133 -1.32 -5.53 2.04
CA THR A 133 -2.50 -5.46 1.17
C THR A 133 -2.04 -5.24 -0.27
N ILE A 134 -2.54 -6.04 -1.21
CA ILE A 134 -2.32 -5.86 -2.65
C ILE A 134 -3.69 -5.92 -3.33
N GLY A 135 -4.18 -4.75 -3.76
CA GLY A 135 -5.57 -4.63 -4.20
C GLY A 135 -6.56 -5.08 -3.13
N ALA A 136 -7.30 -6.16 -3.38
CA ALA A 136 -8.25 -6.74 -2.43
C ALA A 136 -7.65 -7.85 -1.54
N GLU A 137 -6.45 -8.35 -1.86
CA GLU A 137 -5.80 -9.42 -1.12
C GLU A 137 -5.12 -8.86 0.13
N ILE A 138 -5.34 -9.49 1.28
CA ILE A 138 -4.73 -9.12 2.56
C ILE A 138 -4.04 -10.36 3.14
N SER A 139 -2.78 -10.21 3.52
CA SER A 139 -1.98 -11.31 4.09
C SER A 139 -1.04 -10.81 5.20
N TRP A 140 -0.83 -11.64 6.20
CA TRP A 140 0.19 -11.43 7.21
C TRP A 140 1.53 -11.96 6.70
N HIS A 141 2.60 -11.24 7.00
CA HIS A 141 3.95 -11.79 6.98
C HIS A 141 4.34 -12.07 8.42
N VAL A 142 4.64 -13.33 8.73
CA VAL A 142 4.90 -13.81 10.08
C VAL A 142 6.27 -14.49 10.16
N ARG A 143 6.76 -14.67 11.38
CA ARG A 143 7.98 -15.41 11.72
C ARG A 143 7.66 -16.44 12.78
N GLY A 144 7.70 -17.72 12.40
CA GLY A 144 7.59 -18.87 13.29
C GLY A 144 8.93 -19.55 13.52
N ALA A 145 8.90 -20.76 14.10
CA ALA A 145 10.08 -21.57 14.35
C ALA A 145 10.73 -22.08 13.05
N ALA A 146 9.92 -22.35 12.02
CA ALA A 146 10.38 -22.84 10.73
C ALA A 146 10.92 -21.73 9.79
N GLY A 147 10.76 -20.45 10.15
CA GLY A 147 11.19 -19.32 9.35
C GLY A 147 10.08 -18.28 9.14
N SER A 148 10.18 -17.54 8.04
CA SER A 148 9.20 -16.52 7.66
C SER A 148 8.30 -16.98 6.53
N GLU A 149 7.01 -16.68 6.65
CA GLU A 149 6.00 -17.05 5.65
C GLU A 149 4.90 -16.00 5.54
N ARG A 150 4.16 -16.04 4.42
CA ARG A 150 2.95 -15.27 4.21
C ARG A 150 1.74 -16.15 4.45
N VAL A 151 0.79 -15.67 5.26
CA VAL A 151 -0.45 -16.37 5.58
C VAL A 151 -1.65 -15.46 5.31
N ALA A 152 -2.80 -16.02 4.97
CA ALA A 152 -4.01 -15.23 4.73
C ALA A 152 -4.46 -14.52 6.02
N LEU A 153 -5.21 -13.43 5.87
CA LEU A 153 -5.73 -12.66 7.02
C LEU A 153 -6.48 -13.56 8.02
N ASP A 154 -7.32 -14.45 7.50
CA ASP A 154 -8.21 -15.31 8.30
C ASP A 154 -7.49 -16.52 8.91
N ASP A 155 -6.26 -16.82 8.49
CA ASP A 155 -5.47 -17.96 8.99
C ASP A 155 -4.71 -17.63 10.29
N LEU A 156 -4.79 -16.39 10.78
CA LEU A 156 -4.08 -15.92 11.97
C LEU A 156 -5.06 -15.31 12.99
N THR A 157 -5.04 -15.84 14.20
CA THR A 157 -5.72 -15.21 15.35
C THR A 157 -4.73 -14.36 16.13
N LEU A 158 -4.99 -13.07 16.28
CA LEU A 158 -4.18 -12.19 17.12
C LEU A 158 -4.30 -12.62 18.59
N LEU A 159 -3.17 -12.65 19.29
CA LEU A 159 -3.16 -12.84 20.73
C LEU A 159 -3.21 -11.46 21.37
N GLU A 160 -4.28 -11.17 22.12
CA GLU A 160 -4.37 -9.94 22.91
C GLU A 160 -3.25 -9.93 23.97
N GLU A 161 -2.63 -8.77 24.18
CA GLU A 161 -1.71 -8.53 25.31
C GLU A 161 -2.50 -8.24 26.60
#